data_AF-A0A0P9XEL4-F1
#
_entry.id   AF-A0A0P9XEL4-F1
#
_cell.length_a   1.000
_cell.length_b   1.000
_cell.length_c   1.000
_cell.angle_alpha   90.00
_cell.angle_beta   90.00
_cell.angle_gamma   90.00
#
_symmetry.space_group_name_H-M   'P 1'
#
loop_
_entity.id
_entity.type
_entity.pdbx_description
1 polymer ?
#
loop_
_entity_poly.entity_id
_entity_poly.type
_entity_poly.pdbx_seq_one_letter_code
_entity_poly.pdbx_strand_id
1 'polypeptide(L)'
;MSEKQPSLAQANDYLKNTSWVALGLIHMLSDNDLRIDEFVERLDRQRQDLALAERVTIDGQPEEIERVRRQKEKLEGTEQALKAFNYTANILAGSLLQIAKQGMSIACGRIKGYPNKGRDIQGVSLCDLVWQGRNQAMHYETTDGANTWTGVFSTLAVTNPSVFLQSPPYESCAKAISDMLGWQRHAVYESDMRTLLLGSQGREKSETLANVVS
;
A
#
# COMPACT_ATOMS: atom_id res chain seq x y z
N MET A 1 33.12 -12.61 -11.03
CA MET A 1 31.95 -13.16 -11.74
C MET A 1 31.10 -11.98 -12.19
N SER A 2 30.99 -11.74 -13.50
CA SER A 2 30.20 -10.63 -14.04
C SER A 2 28.72 -11.02 -13.94
N GLU A 3 27.95 -10.37 -13.04
CA GLU A 3 26.49 -10.50 -12.99
C GLU A 3 25.96 -9.99 -14.34
N LYS A 4 25.47 -10.92 -15.16
CA LYS A 4 24.89 -10.62 -16.47
C LYS A 4 23.70 -9.70 -16.22
N GLN A 5 23.80 -8.44 -16.65
CA GLN A 5 22.66 -7.55 -16.64
C GLN A 5 21.51 -8.23 -17.41
N PRO A 6 20.34 -8.35 -16.79
CA PRO A 6 19.12 -8.81 -17.43
C PRO A 6 18.90 -8.06 -18.74
N SER A 7 18.56 -8.78 -19.79
CA SER A 7 18.36 -8.12 -21.08
C SER A 7 17.13 -7.20 -20.98
N LEU A 8 17.16 -6.06 -21.67
CA LEU A 8 16.01 -5.16 -21.80
C LEU A 8 14.73 -5.91 -22.23
N ALA A 9 14.88 -7.02 -22.96
CA ALA A 9 13.77 -7.90 -23.32
C ALA A 9 13.14 -8.58 -22.09
N GLN A 10 13.92 -9.14 -21.17
CA GLN A 10 13.41 -9.78 -19.95
C GLN A 10 12.62 -8.80 -19.07
N ALA A 11 13.09 -7.56 -18.95
CA ALA A 11 12.39 -6.52 -18.20
C ALA A 11 11.03 -6.15 -18.84
N ASN A 12 10.99 -6.02 -20.17
CA ASN A 12 9.74 -5.75 -20.90
C ASN A 12 8.76 -6.93 -20.82
N ASP A 13 9.26 -8.16 -20.96
CA ASP A 13 8.45 -9.36 -20.83
C ASP A 13 7.84 -9.46 -19.44
N TYR A 14 8.61 -9.13 -18.39
CA TYR A 14 8.10 -9.08 -17.02
C TYR A 14 6.97 -8.06 -16.87
N LEU A 15 7.14 -6.82 -17.34
CA LEU A 15 6.11 -5.78 -17.29
C LEU A 15 4.84 -6.23 -18.01
N LYS A 16 4.98 -6.79 -19.22
CA LYS A 16 3.85 -7.28 -20.01
C LYS A 16 3.12 -8.42 -19.30
N ASN A 17 3.85 -9.39 -18.76
CA ASN A 17 3.27 -10.58 -18.13
C ASN A 17 2.62 -10.26 -16.77
N THR A 18 3.03 -9.19 -16.09
CA THR A 18 2.51 -8.82 -14.76
C THR A 18 1.50 -7.67 -14.79
N SER A 19 1.35 -6.96 -15.92
CA SER A 19 0.46 -5.79 -16.02
C SER A 19 -1.00 -6.10 -15.65
N TRP A 20 -1.56 -7.20 -16.15
CA TRP A 20 -2.96 -7.57 -15.83
C TRP A 20 -3.14 -7.94 -14.35
N VAL A 21 -2.14 -8.55 -13.72
CA VAL A 21 -2.16 -8.86 -12.28
C VAL A 21 -2.13 -7.58 -11.47
N ALA A 22 -1.22 -6.65 -11.82
CA ALA A 22 -1.12 -5.36 -11.16
C ALA A 22 -2.40 -4.54 -11.31
N LEU A 23 -2.98 -4.49 -12.51
CA LEU A 23 -4.27 -3.83 -12.75
C LEU A 23 -5.39 -4.45 -11.90
N GLY A 24 -5.46 -5.77 -11.82
CA GLY A 24 -6.43 -6.48 -10.97
C GLY A 24 -6.28 -6.15 -9.49
N LEU A 25 -5.04 -6.11 -8.97
CA LEU A 25 -4.75 -5.70 -7.59
C LEU A 25 -5.16 -4.25 -7.32
N ILE A 26 -4.91 -3.34 -8.26
CA ILE A 26 -5.28 -1.93 -8.15
C ILE A 26 -6.80 -1.75 -8.13
N HIS A 27 -7.54 -2.49 -8.95
CA HIS A 27 -9.01 -2.49 -8.90
C HIS A 27 -9.52 -3.03 -7.56
N MET A 28 -8.99 -4.16 -7.09
CA MET A 28 -9.38 -4.70 -5.79
C MET A 28 -9.06 -3.75 -4.63
N LEU A 29 -7.93 -3.02 -4.68
CA LEU A 29 -7.61 -1.97 -3.72
C LEU A 29 -8.64 -0.84 -3.75
N SER A 30 -9.03 -0.39 -4.93
CA SER A 30 -10.02 0.68 -5.11
C SER A 30 -11.39 0.26 -4.58
N ASP A 31 -11.83 -0.96 -4.89
CA ASP A 31 -13.07 -1.53 -4.35
C ASP A 31 -13.01 -1.65 -2.82
N ASN A 32 -11.86 -2.06 -2.28
CA ASN A 32 -11.65 -2.17 -0.85
C ASN A 32 -11.67 -0.81 -0.14
N ASP A 33 -11.12 0.24 -0.75
CA ASP A 33 -11.17 1.62 -0.25
C ASP A 33 -12.63 2.13 -0.19
N LEU A 34 -13.43 1.88 -1.22
CA LEU A 34 -14.87 2.21 -1.20
C LEU A 34 -15.61 1.52 -0.06
N ARG A 35 -15.28 0.25 0.23
CA ARG A 35 -15.88 -0.47 1.38
C ARG A 35 -15.42 0.10 2.71
N ILE A 36 -14.16 0.48 2.84
CA ILE A 36 -13.64 1.14 4.05
C ILE A 36 -14.42 2.43 4.30
N ASP A 37 -14.61 3.26 3.28
CA ASP A 37 -15.37 4.52 3.40
C ASP A 37 -16.81 4.26 3.86
N GLU A 38 -17.50 3.28 3.26
CA GLU A 38 -18.86 2.86 3.68
C GLU A 38 -18.92 2.44 5.15
N PHE A 39 -17.90 1.71 5.64
CA PHE A 39 -17.82 1.27 7.03
C PHE A 39 -17.50 2.43 7.98
N VAL A 40 -16.61 3.34 7.61
CA VAL A 40 -16.28 4.55 8.39
C VAL A 40 -17.52 5.40 8.59
N GLU A 41 -18.26 5.71 7.52
CA GLU A 41 -19.51 6.46 7.63
C GLU A 41 -20.55 5.77 8.50
N ARG A 42 -20.69 4.44 8.36
CA ARG A 42 -21.61 3.65 9.18
C ARG A 42 -21.21 3.69 10.65
N LEU A 43 -19.91 3.58 10.94
CA LEU A 43 -19.37 3.59 12.28
C LEU A 43 -19.63 4.94 12.96
N ASP A 44 -19.41 6.05 12.26
CA ASP A 44 -19.66 7.39 12.80
C ASP A 44 -21.14 7.60 13.15
N ARG A 45 -22.06 7.17 12.26
CA ARG A 45 -23.51 7.20 12.54
C ARG A 45 -23.86 6.35 13.76
N GLN A 46 -23.36 5.12 13.85
CA GLN A 46 -23.61 4.23 14.99
C GLN A 46 -23.07 4.79 16.31
N ARG A 47 -21.91 5.46 16.29
CA ARG A 47 -21.34 6.13 17.48
C ARG A 47 -22.23 7.26 17.97
N GLN A 48 -22.75 8.08 17.04
CA GLN A 48 -23.68 9.17 17.38
C GLN A 48 -24.99 8.63 17.95
N ASP A 49 -25.57 7.60 17.32
CA ASP A 49 -26.80 6.96 17.78
C ASP A 49 -26.65 6.32 19.17
N LEU A 50 -25.52 5.62 19.40
CA LEU A 50 -25.21 5.02 20.68
C LEU A 50 -25.04 6.08 21.77
N ALA A 51 -24.29 7.15 21.48
CA ALA A 51 -24.09 8.24 22.44
C ALA A 51 -25.41 8.92 22.83
N LEU A 52 -26.35 9.06 21.90
CA LEU A 52 -27.69 9.56 22.20
C LEU A 52 -28.49 8.56 23.05
N ALA A 53 -28.47 7.27 22.70
CA ALA A 53 -29.17 6.24 23.44
C ALA A 53 -28.67 6.12 24.88
N GLU A 54 -27.35 6.13 25.10
CA GLU A 54 -26.76 6.05 26.43
C GLU A 54 -27.15 7.22 27.34
N ARG A 55 -27.32 8.43 26.79
CA ARG A 55 -27.79 9.60 27.54
C ARG A 55 -29.24 9.46 28.01
N VAL A 56 -30.08 8.76 27.25
CA VAL A 56 -31.50 8.55 27.60
C VAL A 56 -31.66 7.40 28.60
N THR A 57 -30.71 6.46 28.64
CA THR A 57 -30.80 5.22 29.45
C THR A 57 -30.31 5.37 30.91
N ILE A 58 -30.08 6.59 31.42
CA ILE A 58 -29.50 6.83 32.76
C ILE A 58 -30.32 6.19 33.91
N ASP A 59 -31.63 5.92 33.72
CA ASP A 59 -32.50 5.15 34.62
C ASP A 59 -33.39 4.14 33.85
N GLY A 60 -32.87 3.63 32.73
CA GLY A 60 -33.69 3.04 31.69
C GLY A 60 -34.33 1.69 32.05
N GLN A 61 -35.55 1.48 31.52
CA GLN A 61 -36.26 0.20 31.62
C GLN A 61 -35.40 -0.93 31.02
N PRO A 62 -35.60 -2.21 31.41
CA PRO A 62 -34.84 -3.35 30.86
C PRO A 62 -34.78 -3.38 29.33
N GLU A 63 -35.82 -2.91 28.65
CA GLU A 63 -35.89 -2.79 27.19
C GLU A 63 -34.90 -1.77 26.61
N GLU A 64 -34.64 -0.67 27.33
CA GLU A 64 -33.70 0.38 26.90
C GLU A 64 -32.25 -0.08 27.10
N ILE A 65 -31.97 -0.78 28.19
CA ILE A 65 -30.68 -1.43 28.45
C ILE A 65 -30.38 -2.43 27.31
N GLU A 66 -31.35 -3.26 26.96
CA GLU A 66 -31.22 -4.23 25.87
C GLU A 66 -31.04 -3.55 24.50
N ARG A 67 -31.72 -2.43 24.25
CA ARG A 67 -31.53 -1.63 23.02
C ARG A 67 -30.10 -1.11 22.89
N VAL A 68 -29.56 -0.51 23.97
CA VAL A 68 -28.18 -0.02 24.01
C VAL A 68 -27.19 -1.16 23.82
N ARG A 69 -27.41 -2.30 24.47
CA ARG A 69 -26.58 -3.51 24.32
C ARG A 69 -26.49 -3.95 22.85
N ARG A 70 -27.62 -4.05 22.16
CA ARG A 70 -27.66 -4.41 20.72
C ARG A 70 -26.95 -3.38 19.83
N GLN A 71 -27.02 -2.10 20.16
CA GLN A 71 -26.29 -1.06 19.41
C GLN A 71 -24.78 -1.20 19.59
N LYS A 72 -24.31 -1.51 20.81
CA LYS A 72 -22.89 -1.79 21.07
C LYS A 72 -22.39 -2.99 20.27
N GLU A 73 -23.16 -4.07 20.22
CA GLU A 73 -22.79 -5.26 19.42
C GLU A 73 -22.70 -4.94 17.92
N LYS A 74 -23.62 -4.12 17.38
CA LYS A 74 -23.55 -3.68 15.97
C LYS A 74 -22.35 -2.78 15.70
N LEU A 75 -22.02 -1.91 16.65
CA LEU A 75 -20.84 -1.04 16.57
C LEU A 75 -19.57 -1.89 16.52
N GLU A 76 -19.42 -2.82 17.47
CA GLU A 76 -18.26 -3.73 17.53
C GLU A 76 -18.12 -4.56 16.24
N GLY A 77 -19.22 -5.11 15.72
CA GLY A 77 -19.20 -5.83 14.45
C GLY A 77 -18.74 -4.97 13.27
N THR A 78 -19.07 -3.68 13.28
CA THR A 78 -18.63 -2.73 12.25
C THR A 78 -17.15 -2.36 12.42
N GLU A 79 -16.65 -2.20 13.64
CA GLU A 79 -15.23 -1.98 13.94
C GLU A 79 -14.37 -3.17 13.52
N GLN A 80 -14.82 -4.40 13.79
CA GLN A 80 -14.14 -5.62 13.37
C GLN A 80 -14.10 -5.75 11.84
N ALA A 81 -15.21 -5.43 11.15
CA ALA A 81 -15.23 -5.40 9.69
C ALA A 81 -14.24 -4.37 9.14
N LEU A 82 -14.23 -3.14 9.66
CA LEU A 82 -13.29 -2.09 9.24
C LEU A 82 -11.83 -2.54 9.42
N LYS A 83 -11.50 -3.19 10.56
CA LYS A 83 -10.17 -3.75 10.80
C LYS A 83 -9.80 -4.81 9.76
N ALA A 84 -10.73 -5.72 9.42
CA ALA A 84 -10.50 -6.76 8.42
C ALA A 84 -10.24 -6.16 7.03
N PHE A 85 -11.01 -5.16 6.61
CA PHE A 85 -10.82 -4.49 5.32
C PHE A 85 -9.50 -3.69 5.25
N ASN A 86 -9.09 -3.03 6.35
CA ASN A 86 -7.78 -2.40 6.43
C ASN A 86 -6.62 -3.41 6.33
N TYR A 87 -6.79 -4.59 6.94
CA TYR A 87 -5.81 -5.68 6.82
C TYR A 87 -5.73 -6.20 5.38
N THR A 88 -6.88 -6.41 4.73
CA THR A 88 -6.95 -6.80 3.31
C THR A 88 -6.29 -5.76 2.40
N ALA A 89 -6.50 -4.46 2.64
CA ALA A 89 -5.84 -3.38 1.89
C ALA A 89 -4.31 -3.52 1.94
N ASN A 90 -3.77 -3.78 3.14
CA ASN A 90 -2.33 -3.98 3.32
C ASN A 90 -1.80 -5.24 2.64
N ILE A 91 -2.56 -6.34 2.61
CA ILE A 91 -2.19 -7.55 1.86
C ILE A 91 -2.13 -7.27 0.36
N LEU A 92 -3.15 -6.61 -0.18
CA LEU A 92 -3.23 -6.30 -1.61
C LEU A 92 -2.10 -5.34 -2.03
N ALA A 93 -1.88 -4.29 -1.25
CA ALA A 93 -0.77 -3.35 -1.48
C ALA A 93 0.60 -4.03 -1.33
N GLY A 94 0.77 -4.90 -0.32
CA GLY A 94 1.99 -5.68 -0.13
C GLY A 94 2.27 -6.60 -1.31
N SER A 95 1.23 -7.19 -1.90
CA SER A 95 1.32 -8.00 -3.12
C SER A 95 1.75 -7.18 -4.33
N LEU A 96 1.23 -5.95 -4.48
CA LEU A 96 1.63 -5.02 -5.53
C LEU A 96 3.11 -4.61 -5.39
N LEU A 97 3.55 -4.27 -4.17
CA LEU A 97 4.95 -3.98 -3.86
C LEU A 97 5.86 -5.21 -4.10
N GLN A 98 5.37 -6.42 -3.83
CA GLN A 98 6.10 -7.66 -4.12
C GLN A 98 6.32 -7.88 -5.62
N ILE A 99 5.32 -7.64 -6.46
CA ILE A 99 5.47 -7.68 -7.92
C ILE A 99 6.53 -6.65 -8.35
N ALA A 100 6.41 -5.42 -7.86
CA ALA A 100 7.34 -4.37 -8.20
C ALA A 100 8.79 -4.72 -7.84
N LYS A 101 9.02 -5.16 -6.59
CA LYS A 101 10.33 -5.59 -6.10
C LYS A 101 10.87 -6.78 -6.92
N GLN A 102 10.03 -7.74 -7.29
CA GLN A 102 10.45 -8.88 -8.10
C GLN A 102 10.91 -8.44 -9.50
N GLY A 103 10.21 -7.49 -10.12
CA GLY A 103 10.66 -6.86 -11.36
C GLY A 103 12.02 -6.18 -11.22
N MET A 104 12.23 -5.45 -10.13
CA MET A 104 13.53 -4.83 -9.83
C MET A 104 14.65 -5.87 -9.67
N SER A 105 14.39 -6.96 -8.93
CA SER A 105 15.35 -8.06 -8.79
C SER A 105 15.64 -8.76 -10.12
N ILE A 106 14.64 -8.93 -10.97
CA ILE A 106 14.84 -9.47 -12.32
C ILE A 106 15.63 -8.53 -13.19
N ALA A 107 15.59 -7.20 -12.98
CA ALA A 107 16.26 -6.20 -13.82
C ALA A 107 17.70 -5.87 -13.37
N CYS A 108 18.03 -5.93 -12.07
CA CYS A 108 19.38 -5.60 -11.59
C CYS A 108 19.88 -6.45 -10.41
N GLY A 109 19.13 -7.49 -9.98
CA GLY A 109 19.50 -8.37 -8.88
C GLY A 109 19.32 -7.74 -7.49
N ARG A 110 20.26 -6.87 -7.08
CA ARG A 110 20.38 -6.33 -5.71
C ARG A 110 20.05 -4.83 -5.63
N ILE A 111 19.55 -4.37 -4.48
CA ILE A 111 19.26 -2.94 -4.23
C ILE A 111 20.53 -2.08 -4.11
N LYS A 112 21.62 -2.64 -3.57
CA LYS A 112 22.86 -1.89 -3.37
C LYS A 112 23.49 -1.58 -4.73
N GLY A 113 23.53 -0.29 -5.08
CA GLY A 113 23.97 0.15 -6.40
C GLY A 113 22.90 0.05 -7.50
N TYR A 114 21.61 -0.07 -7.13
CA TYR A 114 20.53 -0.07 -8.12
C TYR A 114 20.56 1.22 -8.96
N PRO A 115 20.68 1.13 -10.30
CA PRO A 115 20.99 2.29 -11.14
C PRO A 115 19.82 3.26 -11.27
N ASN A 116 18.59 2.74 -11.26
CA ASN A 116 17.39 3.52 -11.51
C ASN A 116 16.64 3.81 -10.21
N LYS A 117 16.93 4.96 -9.58
CA LYS A 117 16.29 5.33 -8.31
C LYS A 117 14.83 5.77 -8.45
N GLY A 118 14.41 6.17 -9.65
CA GLY A 118 13.09 6.71 -9.91
C GLY A 118 12.91 8.11 -9.33
N ARG A 119 11.65 8.56 -9.22
CA ARG A 119 11.33 9.87 -8.64
C ARG A 119 11.58 9.90 -7.13
N ASP A 120 11.81 11.09 -6.60
CA ASP A 120 11.85 11.34 -5.15
C ASP A 120 10.43 11.55 -4.61
N ILE A 121 10.13 10.94 -3.48
CA ILE A 121 8.88 11.12 -2.75
C ILE A 121 9.22 11.35 -1.28
N GLN A 122 9.02 12.58 -0.82
CA GLN A 122 9.29 12.99 0.57
C GLN A 122 10.72 12.69 1.03
N GLY A 123 11.72 12.87 0.15
CA GLY A 123 13.12 12.63 0.48
C GLY A 123 13.53 11.15 0.44
N VAL A 124 12.67 10.27 -0.05
CA VAL A 124 12.96 8.85 -0.27
C VAL A 124 12.76 8.51 -1.75
N SER A 125 13.72 7.79 -2.33
CA SER A 125 13.59 7.36 -3.72
C SER A 125 12.49 6.31 -3.90
N LEU A 126 11.82 6.33 -5.05
CA LEU A 126 10.84 5.30 -5.45
C LEU A 126 11.40 3.88 -5.27
N CYS A 127 12.65 3.65 -5.69
CA CYS A 127 13.35 2.38 -5.52
C CYS A 127 13.37 1.94 -4.05
N ASP A 128 13.75 2.83 -3.14
CA ASP A 128 13.87 2.51 -1.72
C ASP A 128 12.49 2.34 -1.06
N LEU A 129 11.47 3.10 -1.49
CA LEU A 129 10.08 2.93 -1.04
C LEU A 129 9.51 1.57 -1.45
N VAL A 130 9.68 1.15 -2.70
CA VAL A 130 9.22 -0.16 -3.17
C VAL A 130 9.91 -1.27 -2.40
N TRP A 131 11.23 -1.19 -2.28
CA TRP A 131 12.02 -2.26 -1.67
C TRP A 131 11.78 -2.36 -0.16
N GLN A 132 11.90 -1.23 0.55
CA GLN A 132 11.76 -1.21 2.00
C GLN A 132 10.30 -1.29 2.44
N GLY A 133 9.37 -0.71 1.68
CA GLY A 133 7.94 -0.89 1.90
C GLY A 133 7.53 -2.35 1.80
N ARG A 134 8.00 -3.06 0.76
CA ARG A 134 7.81 -4.52 0.65
C ARG A 134 8.41 -5.27 1.85
N ASN A 135 9.62 -4.92 2.26
CA ASN A 135 10.29 -5.63 3.36
C ASN A 135 9.57 -5.40 4.69
N GLN A 136 9.11 -4.18 4.95
CA GLN A 136 8.32 -3.86 6.13
C GLN A 136 7.00 -4.64 6.11
N ALA A 137 6.29 -4.65 4.99
CA ALA A 137 5.03 -5.39 4.84
C ALA A 137 5.13 -6.89 5.14
N MET A 138 6.31 -7.49 4.89
CA MET A 138 6.56 -8.92 5.13
C MET A 138 7.15 -9.22 6.51
N HIS A 139 7.74 -8.23 7.19
CA HIS A 139 8.55 -8.44 8.39
C HIS A 139 8.21 -7.45 9.53
N TYR A 140 7.02 -6.83 9.49
CA TYR A 140 6.60 -5.86 10.50
C TYR A 140 6.45 -6.48 11.90
N GLU A 141 6.21 -7.78 12.01
CA GLU A 141 6.01 -8.48 13.30
C GLU A 141 7.32 -8.72 14.05
N THR A 142 8.45 -8.77 13.34
CA THR A 142 9.78 -9.05 13.88
C THR A 142 10.64 -7.79 13.78
N THR A 143 10.46 -6.85 14.71
CA THR A 143 11.24 -5.62 14.80
C THR A 143 12.38 -5.74 15.81
N ASP A 144 13.31 -6.66 15.59
CA ASP A 144 14.49 -6.83 16.44
C ASP A 144 15.60 -5.80 16.11
N GLY A 145 15.23 -4.52 15.98
CA GLY A 145 16.14 -3.36 15.92
C GLY A 145 17.12 -3.27 14.72
N ALA A 146 17.35 -4.36 13.98
CA ALA A 146 18.35 -4.46 12.91
C ALA A 146 17.73 -4.40 11.50
N ASN A 147 16.43 -4.11 11.40
CA ASN A 147 15.72 -4.13 10.14
C ASN A 147 16.17 -3.02 9.19
N THR A 148 16.54 -3.41 7.97
CA THR A 148 17.06 -2.51 6.93
C THR A 148 16.06 -1.47 6.43
N TRP A 149 14.77 -1.61 6.75
CA TRP A 149 13.72 -0.69 6.35
C TRP A 149 13.52 0.49 7.31
N THR A 150 14.03 0.42 8.55
CA THR A 150 13.78 1.44 9.59
C THR A 150 14.18 2.86 9.15
N GLY A 151 15.32 3.02 8.48
CA GLY A 151 15.78 4.35 8.02
C GLY A 151 14.84 5.04 7.05
N VAL A 152 14.21 4.29 6.14
CA VAL A 152 13.18 4.83 5.23
C VAL A 152 11.97 5.30 6.04
N PHE A 153 11.46 4.46 6.93
CA PHE A 153 10.27 4.78 7.73
C PHE A 153 10.52 5.92 8.73
N SER A 154 11.72 6.02 9.31
CA SER A 154 12.11 7.17 10.12
C SER A 154 12.10 8.47 9.31
N THR A 155 12.56 8.43 8.05
CA THR A 155 12.52 9.60 7.15
C THR A 155 11.08 10.01 6.86
N LEU A 156 10.21 9.06 6.54
CA LEU A 156 8.78 9.33 6.27
C LEU A 156 8.03 9.82 7.52
N ALA A 157 8.38 9.30 8.70
CA ALA A 157 7.75 9.69 9.96
C ALA A 157 8.01 11.16 10.35
N VAL A 158 9.05 11.80 9.80
CA VAL A 158 9.28 13.25 10.01
C VAL A 158 8.12 14.08 9.48
N THR A 159 7.55 13.68 8.34
CA THR A 159 6.45 14.41 7.69
C THR A 159 5.08 13.84 8.04
N ASN A 160 4.97 12.53 8.25
CA ASN A 160 3.71 11.82 8.48
C ASN A 160 3.82 10.84 9.67
N PRO A 161 4.00 11.36 10.91
CA PRO A 161 4.26 10.52 12.08
C PRO A 161 3.08 9.60 12.42
N SER A 162 1.84 10.04 12.22
CA SER A 162 0.65 9.23 12.51
C SER A 162 0.52 7.97 11.64
N VAL A 163 1.28 7.90 10.53
CA VAL A 163 1.22 6.79 9.56
C VAL A 163 2.47 5.91 9.62
N PHE A 164 3.65 6.52 9.76
CA PHE A 164 4.93 5.80 9.62
C PHE A 164 5.68 5.59 10.93
N LEU A 165 5.28 6.22 12.04
CA LEU A 165 5.87 5.94 13.33
C LEU A 165 5.54 4.51 13.74
N GLN A 166 6.57 3.67 13.84
CA GLN A 166 6.41 2.26 14.19
C GLN A 166 6.38 2.11 15.71
N SER A 167 5.26 1.65 16.25
CA SER A 167 5.11 1.29 17.66
C SER A 167 4.24 0.05 17.80
N PRO A 168 4.42 -0.77 18.85
CA PRO A 168 3.53 -1.89 19.13
C PRO A 168 2.07 -1.42 19.33
N PRO A 169 1.05 -2.16 18.84
CA PRO A 169 1.18 -3.33 17.95
C PRO A 169 1.67 -2.90 16.55
N TYR A 170 2.68 -3.59 16.02
CA TYR A 170 3.22 -3.27 14.69
C TYR A 170 2.23 -3.69 13.60
N GLU A 171 2.12 -2.86 12.58
CA GLU A 171 1.25 -3.08 11.44
C GLU A 171 2.00 -2.87 10.12
N SER A 172 1.54 -3.54 9.06
CA SER A 172 2.03 -3.28 7.71
C SER A 172 1.63 -1.86 7.29
N CYS A 173 2.59 -1.14 6.69
CA CYS A 173 2.36 0.17 6.09
C CYS A 173 2.24 0.07 4.56
N ALA A 174 2.04 -1.13 4.01
CA ALA A 174 2.04 -1.35 2.57
C ALA A 174 1.01 -0.48 1.84
N LYS A 175 -0.21 -0.36 2.39
CA LYS A 175 -1.27 0.48 1.82
C LYS A 175 -0.84 1.95 1.82
N ALA A 176 -0.33 2.45 2.95
CA ALA A 176 0.15 3.82 3.05
C ALA A 176 1.29 4.14 2.06
N ILE A 177 2.23 3.21 1.88
CA ILE A 177 3.29 3.36 0.86
C ILE A 177 2.67 3.38 -0.54
N SER A 178 1.78 2.44 -0.86
CA SER A 178 1.10 2.43 -2.17
C SER A 178 0.32 3.72 -2.43
N ASP A 179 -0.29 4.29 -1.39
CA ASP A 179 -1.04 5.53 -1.49
C ASP A 179 -0.14 6.73 -1.74
N MET A 180 0.98 6.80 -1.02
CA MET A 180 2.00 7.82 -1.22
C MET A 180 2.63 7.76 -2.62
N LEU A 181 2.77 6.55 -3.16
CA LEU A 181 3.21 6.35 -4.55
C LEU A 181 2.12 6.72 -5.56
N GLY A 182 0.86 6.91 -5.17
CA GLY A 182 -0.22 7.21 -6.11
C GLY A 182 -0.55 6.03 -7.04
N TRP A 183 -0.28 4.81 -6.58
CA TRP A 183 -0.43 3.57 -7.36
C TRP A 183 -1.86 3.06 -7.48
N GLN A 184 -2.85 3.79 -6.96
CA GLN A 184 -4.27 3.55 -7.25
C GLN A 184 -4.60 3.82 -8.73
N ARG A 185 -3.70 4.53 -9.43
CA ARG A 185 -3.78 4.73 -10.88
C ARG A 185 -2.78 3.82 -11.57
N HIS A 186 -3.28 2.86 -12.36
CA HIS A 186 -2.43 1.93 -13.09
C HIS A 186 -1.37 2.64 -13.97
N ALA A 187 -1.70 3.77 -14.58
CA ALA A 187 -0.75 4.54 -15.39
C ALA A 187 0.46 5.06 -14.58
N VAL A 188 0.25 5.43 -13.30
CA VAL A 188 1.33 5.88 -12.41
C VAL A 188 2.21 4.68 -12.04
N TYR A 189 1.58 3.57 -11.65
CA TYR A 189 2.28 2.32 -11.38
C TYR A 189 3.12 1.89 -12.59
N GLU A 190 2.55 1.84 -13.79
CA GLU A 190 3.28 1.42 -14.99
C GLU A 190 4.44 2.35 -15.32
N SER A 191 4.24 3.67 -15.22
CA SER A 191 5.31 4.66 -15.44
C SER A 191 6.46 4.49 -14.44
N ASP A 192 6.14 4.30 -13.17
CA ASP A 192 7.12 4.05 -12.11
C ASP A 192 7.88 2.75 -12.37
N MET A 193 7.16 1.66 -12.71
CA MET A 193 7.77 0.37 -13.01
C MET A 193 8.68 0.42 -14.24
N ARG A 194 8.28 1.10 -15.31
CA ARG A 194 9.13 1.32 -16.49
C ARG A 194 10.40 2.09 -16.13
N THR A 195 10.27 3.11 -15.29
CA THR A 195 11.42 3.90 -14.83
C THR A 195 12.39 3.03 -14.04
N LEU A 196 11.89 2.21 -13.11
CA LEU A 196 12.71 1.31 -12.30
C LEU A 196 13.41 0.25 -13.16
N LEU A 197 12.69 -0.43 -14.05
CA LEU A 197 13.23 -1.57 -14.79
C LEU A 197 14.05 -1.19 -16.03
N LEU A 198 13.67 -0.10 -16.71
CA LEU A 198 14.23 0.24 -18.04
C LEU A 198 15.10 1.51 -17.99
N GLY A 199 15.02 2.31 -16.93
CA GLY A 199 15.73 3.58 -16.82
C GLY A 199 15.34 4.56 -17.93
N SER A 200 16.28 5.45 -18.30
CA SER A 200 16.09 6.41 -19.40
C SER A 200 15.96 5.76 -20.78
N GLN A 201 16.49 4.54 -20.97
CA GLN A 201 16.45 3.83 -22.25
C GLN A 201 15.05 3.35 -22.66
N GLY A 202 14.08 3.34 -21.72
CA GLY A 202 12.68 3.01 -22.01
C GLY A 202 11.91 4.15 -22.71
N ARG A 203 12.33 5.41 -22.56
CA ARG A 203 11.62 6.57 -23.15
C ARG A 203 11.82 6.67 -24.66
N GLU A 204 13.04 6.43 -25.13
CA GLU A 204 13.39 6.62 -26.55
C GLU A 204 12.63 5.67 -27.49
N LYS A 205 12.38 4.41 -27.11
CA LYS A 205 11.66 3.46 -27.98
C LYS A 205 10.13 3.69 -28.03
N SER A 206 9.55 4.29 -26.99
CA SER A 206 8.11 4.57 -26.96
C SER A 206 7.75 5.76 -27.85
N GLU A 207 8.63 6.77 -27.93
CA GLU A 207 8.47 7.92 -28.83
C GLU A 207 8.69 7.52 -30.29
N THR A 208 9.64 6.62 -30.58
CA THR A 208 9.84 6.13 -31.96
C THR A 208 8.64 5.33 -32.49
N LEU A 209 7.95 4.57 -31.63
CA LEU A 209 6.74 3.84 -32.05
C LEU A 209 5.53 4.77 -32.25
N ALA A 210 5.37 5.81 -31.43
CA ALA A 210 4.31 6.79 -31.62
C ALA A 210 4.48 7.62 -32.90
N ASN A 211 5.73 7.93 -33.28
CA ASN A 211 6.06 8.68 -34.50
C ASN A 211 6.03 7.85 -35.80
N VAL A 212 5.95 6.52 -35.72
CA VAL A 212 5.84 5.63 -36.90
C VAL A 212 4.39 5.29 -37.22
N VAL A 213 3.46 5.54 -36.30
CA VAL A 213 2.01 5.27 -36.45
C VAL A 213 1.19 6.56 -36.66
N SER A 214 1.88 7.71 -36.79
CA SER A 214 1.31 9.00 -37.17
C SER A 214 1.65 9.33 -38.62
#